data_AF-A0A7Y1ZVD2-F1
#
_entry.id   AF-A0A7Y1ZVD2-F1
#
_cell.length_a   1.000
_cell.length_b   1.000
_cell.length_c   1.000
_cell.angle_alpha   90.00
_cell.angle_beta   90.00
_cell.angle_gamma   90.00
#
_symmetry.space_group_name_H-M   'P 1'
#
loop_
_entity.id
_entity.type
_entity.pdbx_description
1 polymer ?
#
loop_
_entity_poly.entity_id
_entity_poly.type
_entity_poly.pdbx_seq_one_letter_code
_entity_poly.pdbx_strand_id
1 'polypeptide(L)'
;ARNAIRRKTALSGAGMPDKLKDCSSKNADESEIFIVEGDSAGGTAVDARDPRTQAILPIRGKILNVERARIDKMLKNNEIQALITAIGAGVGDEFDVEKARYHKVICLADADVDGSHIRTLLLTFFFRQMREMVEAGYCYIAQPPLYSTEIGKDKVYLKDDIAKDAFMRERPNHKKQFQRLKGLGEMDWEELRATTMDPETRTLLKVTVEEAAEADMITSILMGDDVATRRDFIVTNARDVQNLDF
;
A
#
# COMPACT_ATOMS: atom_id res chain seq x y z
N ALA A 1 28.32 -9.87 -9.88
CA ALA A 1 28.57 -11.34 -9.81
C ALA A 1 28.36 -11.94 -8.41
N ARG A 2 29.14 -11.62 -7.36
CA ARG A 2 28.98 -12.24 -6.00
C ARG A 2 27.65 -11.93 -5.30
N ASN A 3 27.07 -10.73 -5.48
CA ASN A 3 25.77 -10.38 -4.89
C ASN A 3 24.59 -11.05 -5.60
N ALA A 4 24.63 -11.16 -6.94
CA ALA A 4 23.65 -11.88 -7.75
C ALA A 4 23.58 -13.38 -7.36
N ILE A 5 24.73 -14.02 -7.18
CA ILE A 5 24.81 -15.43 -6.72
C ILE A 5 24.19 -15.61 -5.32
N ARG A 6 24.35 -14.64 -4.41
CA ARG A 6 23.72 -14.64 -3.07
C ARG A 6 22.21 -14.41 -3.11
N ARG A 7 21.70 -13.58 -4.02
CA ARG A 7 20.26 -13.33 -4.20
C ARG A 7 19.55 -14.57 -4.73
N LYS A 8 20.09 -15.22 -5.76
CA LYS A 8 19.55 -16.47 -6.30
C LYS A 8 19.45 -17.57 -5.26
N THR A 9 20.52 -17.83 -4.48
CA THR A 9 20.51 -18.92 -3.48
C THR A 9 19.59 -18.66 -2.29
N ALA A 10 19.30 -17.40 -1.94
CA ALA A 10 18.40 -17.07 -0.83
C ALA A 10 16.91 -17.24 -1.20
N LEU A 11 16.56 -17.15 -2.49
CA LEU A 11 15.17 -17.20 -2.97
C LEU A 11 14.83 -18.47 -3.77
N SER A 12 15.81 -19.20 -4.30
CA SER A 12 15.58 -20.44 -5.05
C SER A 12 15.25 -21.60 -4.12
N GLY A 13 13.97 -21.76 -3.77
CA GLY A 13 13.47 -22.93 -3.03
C GLY A 13 12.45 -22.63 -1.93
N ALA A 14 12.15 -21.36 -1.66
CA ALA A 14 11.10 -21.01 -0.71
C ALA A 14 9.71 -21.22 -1.34
N GLY A 15 8.85 -21.98 -0.67
CA GLY A 15 7.43 -21.98 -0.96
C GLY A 15 6.83 -20.58 -0.76
N MET A 16 5.54 -20.44 -1.10
CA MET A 16 4.81 -19.20 -0.88
C MET A 16 4.85 -18.79 0.60
N PRO A 17 4.88 -17.48 0.93
CA PRO A 17 4.92 -17.04 2.33
C PRO A 17 3.70 -17.56 3.10
N ASP A 18 3.90 -18.12 4.30
CA ASP A 18 2.81 -18.73 5.09
C ASP A 18 1.64 -17.77 5.38
N LYS A 19 1.96 -16.49 5.54
CA LYS A 19 1.00 -15.42 5.82
C LYS A 19 0.25 -14.92 4.58
N LEU A 20 0.69 -15.25 3.37
CA LEU A 20 0.01 -14.89 2.14
C LEU A 20 -1.24 -15.75 1.99
N LYS A 21 -2.39 -15.11 1.87
CA LYS A 21 -3.62 -15.75 1.39
C LYS A 21 -3.73 -15.43 -0.09
N ASP A 22 -3.32 -16.37 -0.92
CA ASP A 22 -3.27 -16.18 -2.37
C ASP A 22 -4.68 -16.17 -3.00
N CYS A 23 -4.78 -15.68 -4.24
CA CYS A 23 -5.97 -15.80 -5.07
C CYS A 23 -5.91 -17.06 -5.95
N SER A 24 -7.06 -17.51 -6.46
CA SER A 24 -7.11 -18.72 -7.29
C SER A 24 -6.74 -18.48 -8.75
N SER A 25 -6.94 -17.26 -9.27
CA SER A 25 -6.53 -16.90 -10.63
C SER A 25 -5.02 -17.00 -10.80
N LYS A 26 -4.62 -17.36 -12.02
CA LYS A 26 -3.23 -17.40 -12.49
C LYS A 26 -2.94 -16.34 -13.54
N ASN A 27 -3.94 -15.54 -13.90
CA ASN A 27 -3.76 -14.42 -14.81
C ASN A 27 -3.35 -13.18 -14.00
N ALA A 28 -2.11 -12.71 -14.20
CA ALA A 28 -1.55 -11.58 -13.50
C ALA A 28 -2.31 -10.27 -13.78
N ASP A 29 -2.89 -10.11 -14.97
CA ASP A 29 -3.62 -8.90 -15.39
C ASP A 29 -4.86 -8.61 -14.53
N GLU A 30 -5.58 -9.64 -14.12
CA GLU A 30 -6.77 -9.51 -13.27
C GLU A 30 -6.46 -9.73 -11.78
N SER A 31 -5.26 -10.22 -11.46
CA SER A 31 -4.88 -10.58 -10.10
C SER A 31 -4.32 -9.38 -9.34
N GLU A 32 -4.76 -9.24 -8.11
CA GLU A 32 -4.45 -8.14 -7.22
C GLU A 32 -3.84 -8.70 -5.92
N ILE A 33 -2.89 -7.98 -5.34
CA ILE A 33 -2.39 -8.26 -4.00
C ILE A 33 -2.56 -7.04 -3.11
N PHE A 34 -3.27 -7.20 -2.01
CA PHE A 34 -3.38 -6.21 -0.95
C PHE A 34 -2.28 -6.47 0.10
N ILE A 35 -1.40 -5.49 0.27
CA ILE A 35 -0.42 -5.47 1.36
C ILE A 35 -1.08 -4.74 2.52
N VAL A 36 -1.45 -5.48 3.57
CA VAL A 36 -2.32 -4.98 4.64
C VAL A 36 -1.54 -4.73 5.92
N GLU A 37 -1.74 -3.56 6.52
CA GLU A 37 -1.17 -3.24 7.83
C GLU A 37 -1.78 -4.11 8.94
N GLY A 38 -0.98 -5.02 9.51
CA GLY A 38 -1.34 -5.84 10.66
C GLY A 38 -2.19 -7.08 10.32
N ASP A 39 -2.09 -8.10 11.20
CA ASP A 39 -2.82 -9.35 11.01
C ASP A 39 -4.33 -9.21 11.23
N SER A 40 -4.74 -8.29 12.11
CA SER A 40 -6.16 -8.08 12.42
C SER A 40 -6.93 -7.61 11.18
N ALA A 41 -6.47 -6.50 10.58
CA ALA A 41 -7.01 -6.03 9.31
C ALA A 41 -6.78 -7.03 8.18
N GLY A 42 -5.66 -7.76 8.20
CA GLY A 42 -5.40 -8.86 7.27
C GLY A 42 -6.46 -9.97 7.34
N GLY A 43 -6.92 -10.34 8.54
CA GLY A 43 -8.00 -11.31 8.74
C GLY A 43 -9.32 -10.81 8.15
N THR A 44 -9.73 -9.60 8.51
CA THR A 44 -10.93 -8.96 7.94
C THR A 44 -10.87 -8.85 6.42
N ALA A 45 -9.71 -8.50 5.87
CA ALA A 45 -9.49 -8.41 4.42
C ALA A 45 -9.59 -9.77 3.72
N VAL A 46 -9.22 -10.87 4.40
CA VAL A 46 -9.38 -12.22 3.85
C VAL A 46 -10.86 -12.59 3.69
N ASP A 47 -11.70 -12.17 4.63
CA ASP A 47 -13.15 -12.42 4.59
C ASP A 47 -13.86 -11.49 3.59
N ALA A 48 -13.35 -10.27 3.41
CA ALA A 48 -13.93 -9.26 2.52
C ALA A 48 -13.60 -9.45 1.02
N ARG A 49 -12.52 -10.16 0.69
CA ARG A 49 -11.97 -10.23 -0.68
C ARG A 49 -12.82 -11.06 -1.64
N ASP A 50 -12.61 -10.85 -2.94
CA ASP A 50 -12.87 -11.88 -3.95
C ASP A 50 -11.67 -12.86 -3.99
N PRO A 51 -11.80 -14.11 -3.47
CA PRO A 51 -10.69 -15.05 -3.44
C PRO A 51 -10.26 -15.52 -4.84
N ARG A 52 -11.04 -15.22 -5.89
CA ARG A 52 -10.65 -15.50 -7.27
C ARG A 52 -9.49 -14.62 -7.73
N THR A 53 -9.55 -13.32 -7.45
CA THR A 53 -8.62 -12.34 -8.02
C THR A 53 -7.79 -11.59 -6.98
N GLN A 54 -8.18 -11.59 -5.71
CA GLN A 54 -7.55 -10.75 -4.69
C GLN A 54 -6.77 -11.61 -3.69
N ALA A 55 -5.46 -11.42 -3.61
CA ALA A 55 -4.58 -12.00 -2.61
C ALA A 55 -4.34 -11.01 -1.46
N ILE A 56 -4.14 -11.52 -0.24
CA ILE A 56 -3.90 -10.72 0.97
C ILE A 56 -2.56 -11.09 1.57
N LEU A 57 -1.70 -10.09 1.77
CA LEU A 57 -0.41 -10.22 2.44
C LEU A 57 -0.36 -9.27 3.64
N PRO A 58 -0.65 -9.76 4.86
CA PRO A 58 -0.50 -8.96 6.07
C PRO A 58 0.98 -8.67 6.35
N ILE A 59 1.30 -7.44 6.72
CA ILE A 59 2.63 -7.02 7.16
C ILE A 59 2.61 -6.62 8.63
N ARG A 60 3.65 -7.00 9.37
CA ARG A 60 3.71 -6.75 10.82
C ARG A 60 4.74 -5.67 11.14
N GLY A 61 4.27 -4.64 11.83
CA GLY A 61 5.10 -3.51 12.24
C GLY A 61 5.64 -2.72 11.05
N LYS A 62 6.64 -1.88 11.33
CA LYS A 62 7.25 -1.02 10.30
C LYS A 62 8.20 -1.85 9.45
N ILE A 63 8.04 -1.73 8.12
CA ILE A 63 8.94 -2.37 7.16
C ILE A 63 10.35 -1.83 7.32
N LEU A 64 11.34 -2.68 7.05
CA LEU A 64 12.73 -2.27 7.02
C LEU A 64 12.92 -1.17 5.96
N ASN A 65 13.45 -0.02 6.36
CA ASN A 65 13.88 1.00 5.42
C ASN A 65 15.06 0.47 4.58
N VAL A 66 14.80 0.14 3.32
CA VAL A 66 15.78 -0.45 2.40
C VAL A 66 16.80 0.55 1.87
N GLU A 67 16.53 1.85 1.99
CA GLU A 67 17.49 2.90 1.61
C GLU A 67 18.72 2.89 2.53
N ARG A 68 18.49 2.65 3.82
CA ARG A 68 19.55 2.63 4.86
C ARG A 68 20.12 1.24 5.09
N ALA A 69 19.31 0.21 4.82
CA ALA A 69 19.69 -1.14 5.14
C ALA A 69 20.66 -1.71 4.11
N ARG A 70 21.70 -2.39 4.58
CA ARG A 70 22.55 -3.20 3.70
C ARG A 70 21.73 -4.32 3.05
N ILE A 71 22.09 -4.67 1.81
CA ILE A 71 21.40 -5.69 1.01
C ILE A 71 21.31 -7.04 1.76
N ASP A 72 22.34 -7.45 2.49
CA ASP A 72 22.34 -8.72 3.24
C ASP A 72 21.35 -8.72 4.42
N LYS A 73 21.15 -7.57 5.06
CA LYS A 73 20.13 -7.39 6.11
C LYS A 73 18.73 -7.36 5.51
N MET A 74 18.56 -6.67 4.37
CA MET A 74 17.31 -6.62 3.63
C MET A 74 16.84 -8.02 3.22
N LEU A 75 17.72 -8.81 2.60
CA LEU A 75 17.39 -10.17 2.13
C LEU A 75 17.17 -11.18 3.26
N LYS A 76 17.52 -10.85 4.50
CA LYS A 76 17.23 -11.66 5.70
C LYS A 76 15.97 -11.22 6.45
N ASN A 77 15.35 -10.11 6.04
CA ASN A 77 14.15 -9.62 6.70
C ASN A 77 12.93 -10.39 6.21
N ASN A 78 12.17 -10.98 7.14
CA ASN A 78 11.04 -11.83 6.83
C ASN A 78 9.93 -11.10 6.05
N GLU A 79 9.66 -9.83 6.36
CA GLU A 79 8.64 -9.03 5.69
C GLU A 79 9.04 -8.74 4.23
N ILE A 80 10.30 -8.36 4.01
CA ILE A 80 10.85 -8.15 2.67
C ILE A 80 10.90 -9.45 1.87
N GLN A 81 11.33 -10.56 2.47
CA GLN A 81 11.32 -11.87 1.82
C GLN A 81 9.89 -12.26 1.41
N ALA A 82 8.91 -12.05 2.29
CA ALA A 82 7.52 -12.33 1.97
C ALA A 82 7.02 -11.49 0.78
N LEU A 83 7.38 -10.20 0.71
CA LEU A 83 7.06 -9.34 -0.43
C LEU A 83 7.70 -9.84 -1.72
N ILE A 84 9.01 -10.11 -1.72
CA ILE A 84 9.73 -10.56 -2.92
C ILE A 84 9.15 -11.89 -3.43
N THR A 85 8.96 -12.86 -2.53
CA THR A 85 8.42 -14.18 -2.89
C THR A 85 6.97 -14.08 -3.35
N ALA A 86 6.14 -13.24 -2.72
CA ALA A 86 4.76 -13.04 -3.15
C ALA A 86 4.67 -12.41 -4.55
N ILE A 87 5.46 -11.37 -4.84
CA ILE A 87 5.46 -10.75 -6.17
C ILE A 87 6.01 -11.70 -7.23
N GLY A 88 7.02 -12.51 -6.91
CA GLY A 88 7.50 -13.60 -7.78
C GLY A 88 8.39 -13.16 -8.95
N ALA A 89 8.70 -11.87 -9.05
CA ALA A 89 9.44 -11.26 -10.16
C ALA A 89 10.94 -11.05 -9.90
N GLY A 90 11.47 -11.45 -8.75
CA GLY A 90 12.87 -11.16 -8.36
C GLY A 90 13.02 -9.83 -7.63
N VAL A 91 14.24 -9.28 -7.59
CA VAL A 91 14.55 -8.06 -6.82
C VAL A 91 15.83 -7.36 -7.32
N GLY A 92 15.83 -6.03 -7.34
CA GLY A 92 16.95 -5.21 -7.81
C GLY A 92 17.28 -5.50 -9.27
N ASP A 93 18.56 -5.64 -9.61
CA ASP A 93 19.03 -5.92 -10.98
C ASP A 93 18.51 -7.23 -11.60
N GLU A 94 17.93 -8.13 -10.80
CA GLU A 94 17.33 -9.40 -11.28
C GLU A 94 15.79 -9.34 -11.32
N PHE A 95 15.21 -8.17 -11.06
CA PHE A 95 13.77 -7.96 -11.18
C PHE A 95 13.34 -8.04 -12.64
N ASP A 96 12.19 -8.67 -12.88
CA ASP A 96 11.59 -8.82 -14.20
C ASP A 96 10.06 -8.68 -14.07
N VAL A 97 9.54 -7.51 -14.42
CA VAL A 97 8.12 -7.17 -14.27
C VAL A 97 7.18 -8.15 -14.98
N GLU A 98 7.61 -8.77 -16.09
CA GLU A 98 6.80 -9.74 -16.85
C GLU A 98 6.53 -11.04 -16.07
N LYS A 99 7.32 -11.29 -15.02
CA LYS A 99 7.13 -12.43 -14.09
C LYS A 99 6.30 -12.06 -12.87
N ALA A 100 5.85 -10.81 -12.75
CA ALA A 100 5.04 -10.38 -11.62
C ALA A 100 3.72 -11.15 -11.59
N ARG A 101 3.38 -11.67 -10.42
CA ARG A 101 2.18 -12.49 -10.22
C ARG A 101 0.88 -11.67 -10.14
N TYR A 102 1.01 -10.36 -9.92
CA TYR A 102 -0.10 -9.44 -9.73
C TYR A 102 0.21 -8.12 -10.45
N HIS A 103 -0.64 -7.69 -11.38
CA HIS A 103 -0.52 -6.38 -12.04
C HIS A 103 -1.20 -5.26 -11.24
N LYS A 104 -1.72 -5.59 -10.05
CA LYS A 104 -2.19 -4.60 -9.08
C LYS A 104 -1.68 -4.93 -7.68
N VAL A 105 -0.75 -4.12 -7.20
CA VAL A 105 -0.22 -4.16 -5.83
C VAL A 105 -0.80 -2.98 -5.07
N ILE A 106 -1.64 -3.26 -4.08
CA ILE A 106 -2.41 -2.25 -3.35
C ILE A 106 -1.90 -2.17 -1.92
N CYS A 107 -1.37 -1.02 -1.51
CA CYS A 107 -1.06 -0.73 -0.12
C CYS A 107 -2.36 -0.36 0.62
N LEU A 108 -2.75 -1.18 1.61
CA LEU A 108 -3.90 -0.96 2.48
C LEU A 108 -3.39 -0.76 3.91
N ALA A 109 -3.24 0.50 4.31
CA ALA A 109 -2.75 0.92 5.61
C ALA A 109 -3.72 1.93 6.24
N ASP A 110 -3.62 2.13 7.55
CA ASP A 110 -4.50 3.05 8.26
C ASP A 110 -4.28 4.50 7.81
N ALA A 111 -5.32 5.33 7.96
CA ALA A 111 -5.30 6.74 7.60
C ALA A 111 -4.53 7.62 8.61
N ASP A 112 -3.78 7.01 9.52
CA ASP A 112 -3.00 7.69 10.54
C ASP A 112 -1.53 7.93 10.13
N VAL A 113 -0.74 8.41 11.08
CA VAL A 113 0.69 8.71 10.88
C VAL A 113 1.55 7.46 10.73
N ASP A 114 1.15 6.35 11.35
CA ASP A 114 1.89 5.08 11.29
C ASP A 114 1.62 4.35 9.97
N GLY A 115 0.37 4.34 9.50
CA GLY A 115 0.00 3.85 8.18
C GLY A 115 0.65 4.67 7.06
N SER A 116 0.74 6.00 7.23
CA SER A 116 1.50 6.87 6.32
C SER A 116 3.00 6.53 6.29
N HIS A 117 3.59 6.17 7.43
CA HIS A 117 4.99 5.75 7.50
C HIS A 117 5.21 4.39 6.81
N ILE A 118 4.33 3.40 7.04
CA ILE A 118 4.39 2.10 6.37
C ILE A 118 4.27 2.26 4.86
N ARG A 119 3.33 3.10 4.40
CA ARG A 119 3.17 3.45 2.98
C ARG A 119 4.47 4.00 2.40
N THR A 120 5.11 4.97 3.05
CA THR A 120 6.39 5.52 2.58
C THR A 120 7.49 4.46 2.50
N LEU A 121 7.57 3.55 3.47
CA LEU A 121 8.54 2.44 3.46
C LEU A 121 8.28 1.45 2.32
N LEU A 122 7.01 1.10 2.06
CA LEU A 122 6.62 0.26 0.93
C LEU A 122 6.96 0.92 -0.42
N LEU A 123 6.60 2.19 -0.58
CA LEU A 123 6.92 2.95 -1.80
C LEU A 123 8.43 3.02 -2.02
N THR A 124 9.20 3.23 -0.97
CA THR A 124 10.67 3.18 -1.02
C THR A 124 11.16 1.80 -1.47
N PHE A 125 10.57 0.72 -0.93
CA PHE A 125 10.91 -0.63 -1.35
C PHE A 125 10.64 -0.87 -2.84
N PHE A 126 9.43 -0.56 -3.31
CA PHE A 126 9.09 -0.72 -4.73
C PHE A 126 9.97 0.15 -5.62
N PHE A 127 10.16 1.42 -5.29
CA PHE A 127 10.96 2.34 -6.10
C PHE A 127 12.45 1.93 -6.17
N ARG A 128 13.03 1.40 -5.09
CA ARG A 128 14.44 1.00 -5.04
C ARG A 128 14.71 -0.41 -5.55
N GLN A 129 13.77 -1.34 -5.35
CA GLN A 129 14.01 -2.77 -5.57
C GLN A 129 13.16 -3.37 -6.70
N MET A 130 12.09 -2.70 -7.11
CA MET A 130 11.12 -3.17 -8.12
C MET A 130 10.60 -1.99 -8.96
N ARG A 131 11.50 -1.11 -9.41
CA ARG A 131 11.14 0.17 -10.04
C ARG A 131 10.16 0.00 -11.21
N GLU A 132 10.36 -1.03 -12.03
CA GLU A 132 9.50 -1.36 -13.16
C GLU A 132 8.03 -1.59 -12.76
N MET A 133 7.73 -2.03 -11.52
CA MET A 133 6.33 -2.12 -11.03
C MET A 133 5.67 -0.75 -10.92
N VAL A 134 6.43 0.26 -10.50
CA VAL A 134 5.94 1.63 -10.36
C VAL A 134 5.76 2.25 -11.74
N GLU A 135 6.74 2.05 -12.63
CA GLU A 135 6.72 2.58 -14.00
C GLU A 135 5.62 1.91 -14.87
N ALA A 136 5.39 0.61 -14.71
CA ALA A 136 4.26 -0.10 -15.32
C ALA A 136 2.91 0.33 -14.74
N GLY A 137 2.90 1.08 -13.63
CA GLY A 137 1.69 1.54 -12.98
C GLY A 137 0.93 0.42 -12.28
N TYR A 138 1.64 -0.54 -11.70
CA TYR A 138 1.07 -1.65 -10.92
C TYR A 138 0.94 -1.33 -9.44
N CYS A 139 1.54 -0.24 -8.95
CA CYS A 139 1.46 0.17 -7.55
C CYS A 139 0.29 1.13 -7.28
N TYR A 140 -0.51 0.81 -6.26
CA TYR A 140 -1.69 1.57 -5.86
C TYR A 140 -1.73 1.74 -4.34
N ILE A 141 -2.42 2.78 -3.89
CA ILE A 141 -2.72 3.03 -2.47
C ILE A 141 -4.23 3.03 -2.33
N ALA A 142 -4.76 2.18 -1.45
CA ALA A 142 -6.18 2.21 -1.12
C ALA A 142 -6.53 3.51 -0.38
N GLN A 143 -7.72 4.05 -0.65
CA GLN A 143 -8.22 5.27 -0.01
C GLN A 143 -9.53 4.95 0.71
N PRO A 144 -9.49 4.41 1.95
CA PRO A 144 -10.68 4.18 2.73
C PRO A 144 -11.44 5.49 3.00
N PRO A 145 -12.77 5.45 3.10
CA PRO A 145 -13.58 6.65 3.38
C PRO A 145 -13.35 7.17 4.80
N LEU A 146 -13.42 8.50 4.96
CA LEU A 146 -13.28 9.14 6.27
C LEU A 146 -14.57 9.12 7.09
N TYR A 147 -15.74 9.11 6.43
CA TYR A 147 -17.04 9.22 7.09
C TYR A 147 -18.02 8.16 6.63
N SER A 148 -19.00 7.88 7.49
CA SER A 148 -20.21 7.15 7.14
C SER A 148 -21.45 7.78 7.77
N THR A 149 -22.61 7.58 7.16
CA THR A 149 -23.90 7.97 7.73
C THR A 149 -25.02 7.07 7.23
N GLU A 150 -26.12 6.99 7.97
CA GLU A 150 -27.26 6.12 7.64
C GLU A 150 -28.33 6.87 6.85
N ILE A 151 -28.80 6.28 5.74
CA ILE A 151 -29.95 6.74 4.98
C ILE A 151 -31.01 5.63 5.02
N GLY A 152 -32.04 5.83 5.84
CA GLY A 152 -33.05 4.79 6.06
C GLY A 152 -32.43 3.57 6.73
N LYS A 153 -32.24 2.49 5.96
CA LYS A 153 -31.58 1.25 6.40
C LYS A 153 -30.17 1.08 5.82
N ASP A 154 -29.80 1.89 4.84
CA ASP A 154 -28.54 1.77 4.12
C ASP A 154 -27.46 2.63 4.77
N LYS A 155 -26.22 2.17 4.75
CA LYS A 155 -25.05 2.94 5.19
C LYS A 155 -24.36 3.52 3.97
N VAL A 156 -24.12 4.83 3.99
CA VAL A 156 -23.39 5.54 2.94
C VAL A 156 -22.04 5.95 3.47
N TYR A 157 -21.01 5.72 2.65
CA TYR A 157 -19.63 6.05 2.95
C TYR A 157 -19.18 7.26 2.14
N LEU A 158 -18.44 8.16 2.77
CA LEU A 158 -18.05 9.44 2.20
C LEU A 158 -16.54 9.58 2.36
N LYS A 159 -15.87 9.79 1.22
CA LYS A 159 -14.42 9.76 1.11
C LYS A 159 -13.76 10.79 2.02
N ASP A 160 -14.22 12.02 1.96
CA ASP A 160 -13.57 13.17 2.59
C ASP A 160 -14.60 14.23 3.03
N ASP A 161 -14.11 15.35 3.57
CA ASP A 161 -14.94 16.48 3.97
C ASP A 161 -15.70 17.09 2.78
N ILE A 162 -15.10 17.13 1.59
CA ILE A 162 -15.74 17.65 0.38
C ILE A 162 -16.96 16.80 0.01
N ALA A 163 -16.81 15.46 0.02
CA ALA A 163 -17.89 14.52 -0.24
C ALA A 163 -19.00 14.64 0.82
N LYS A 164 -18.64 14.86 2.09
CA LYS A 164 -19.60 15.09 3.17
C LYS A 164 -20.36 16.40 3.00
N ASP A 165 -19.69 17.49 2.65
CA ASP A 165 -20.32 18.78 2.42
C ASP A 165 -21.22 18.76 1.18
N ALA A 166 -20.82 18.05 0.12
CA ALA A 166 -21.66 17.82 -1.06
C ALA A 166 -22.91 17.02 -0.69
N PHE A 167 -22.75 15.93 0.07
CA PHE A 167 -23.85 15.13 0.57
C PHE A 167 -24.86 15.95 1.39
N MET A 168 -24.38 16.82 2.29
CA MET A 168 -25.25 17.69 3.10
C MET A 168 -25.97 18.75 2.27
N ARG A 169 -25.34 19.27 1.19
CA ARG A 169 -25.98 20.19 0.24
C ARG A 169 -27.09 19.51 -0.56
N GLU A 170 -26.87 18.29 -1.01
CA GLU A 170 -27.86 17.49 -1.74
C GLU A 170 -29.00 17.00 -0.83
N ARG A 171 -28.71 16.78 0.46
CA ARG A 171 -29.66 16.25 1.45
C ARG A 171 -29.74 17.18 2.67
N PRO A 172 -30.31 18.39 2.53
CA PRO A 172 -30.34 19.39 3.62
C PRO A 172 -31.18 18.94 4.83
N ASN A 173 -32.08 17.98 4.65
CA ASN A 173 -32.92 17.43 5.71
C ASN A 173 -32.32 16.19 6.38
N HIS A 174 -31.09 15.80 6.03
CA HIS A 174 -30.41 14.67 6.67
C HIS A 174 -30.07 15.00 8.12
N LYS A 175 -30.64 14.24 9.07
CA LYS A 175 -30.49 14.48 10.52
C LYS A 175 -29.62 13.46 11.24
N LYS A 176 -29.24 12.37 10.55
CA LYS A 176 -28.40 11.32 11.15
C LYS A 176 -26.97 11.84 11.31
N GLN A 177 -26.29 11.39 12.36
CA GLN A 177 -24.91 11.79 12.62
C GLN A 177 -23.96 11.16 11.61
N PHE A 178 -22.83 11.82 11.37
CA PHE A 178 -21.71 11.27 10.62
C PHE A 178 -20.77 10.57 11.59
N GLN A 179 -20.53 9.29 11.37
CA GLN A 179 -19.52 8.53 12.09
C GLN A 179 -18.19 8.64 11.33
N ARG A 180 -17.13 9.06 12.03
CA ARG A 180 -15.78 9.05 11.48
C ARG A 180 -15.18 7.65 11.62
N LEU A 181 -14.64 7.13 10.52
CA LEU A 181 -13.95 5.84 10.48
C LEU A 181 -12.50 6.08 10.91
N LYS A 182 -12.01 5.36 11.93
CA LYS A 182 -10.70 5.65 12.53
C LYS A 182 -9.58 4.70 12.11
N GLY A 183 -9.90 3.56 11.53
CA GLY A 183 -8.89 2.61 11.02
C GLY A 183 -9.53 1.34 10.46
N LEU A 184 -8.73 0.58 9.72
CA LEU A 184 -9.07 -0.71 9.11
C LEU A 184 -9.46 -1.75 10.17
N GLY A 185 -8.86 -1.68 11.36
CA GLY A 185 -9.16 -2.60 12.47
C GLY A 185 -10.52 -2.38 13.14
N GLU A 186 -11.19 -1.26 12.89
CA GLU A 186 -12.55 -0.98 13.40
C GLU A 186 -13.66 -1.34 12.40
N MET A 187 -13.29 -1.66 11.15
CA MET A 187 -14.24 -2.06 10.11
C MET A 187 -14.49 -3.56 10.17
N ASP A 188 -15.76 -3.96 10.01
CA ASP A 188 -16.06 -5.35 9.70
C ASP A 188 -15.78 -5.68 8.21
N TRP A 189 -15.93 -6.94 7.83
CA TRP A 189 -15.61 -7.40 6.48
C TRP A 189 -16.59 -6.87 5.43
N GLU A 190 -17.86 -6.61 5.77
CA GLU A 190 -18.85 -6.05 4.84
C GLU A 190 -18.48 -4.60 4.52
N GLU A 191 -18.12 -3.84 5.55
CA GLU A 191 -17.67 -2.45 5.40
C GLU A 191 -16.38 -2.37 4.60
N LEU A 192 -15.39 -3.20 4.93
CA LEU A 192 -14.10 -3.19 4.24
C LEU A 192 -14.28 -3.56 2.76
N ARG A 193 -15.13 -4.55 2.48
CA ARG A 193 -15.47 -4.94 1.11
C ARG A 193 -16.08 -3.79 0.33
N ALA A 194 -17.16 -3.20 0.87
CA ALA A 194 -17.93 -2.15 0.21
C ALA A 194 -17.14 -0.86 -0.01
N THR A 195 -16.05 -0.63 0.73
CA THR A 195 -15.34 0.65 0.73
C THR A 195 -13.94 0.61 0.13
N THR A 196 -13.22 -0.51 0.26
CA THR A 196 -11.79 -0.57 -0.11
C THR A 196 -11.43 -1.71 -1.06
N MET A 197 -12.24 -2.78 -1.11
CA MET A 197 -11.86 -3.99 -1.85
C MET A 197 -12.69 -4.24 -3.10
N ASP A 198 -13.99 -3.91 -3.08
CA ASP A 198 -14.86 -4.09 -4.24
C ASP A 198 -14.41 -3.16 -5.40
N PRO A 199 -14.06 -3.72 -6.59
CA PRO A 199 -13.66 -2.93 -7.74
C PRO A 199 -14.66 -1.88 -8.21
N GLU A 200 -15.96 -2.05 -7.94
CA GLU A 200 -17.00 -1.13 -8.37
C GLU A 200 -17.12 0.12 -7.47
N THR A 201 -16.73 0.01 -6.20
CA THR A 201 -16.97 1.08 -5.20
C THR A 201 -15.68 1.64 -4.60
N ARG A 202 -14.57 0.90 -4.62
CA ARG A 202 -13.32 1.32 -4.00
C ARG A 202 -12.69 2.52 -4.71
N THR A 203 -11.95 3.30 -3.95
CA THR A 203 -11.08 4.35 -4.48
C THR A 203 -9.62 3.94 -4.33
N LEU A 204 -8.88 3.93 -5.45
CA LEU A 204 -7.44 3.68 -5.47
C LEU A 204 -6.69 4.90 -6.02
N LEU A 205 -5.61 5.28 -5.36
CA LEU A 205 -4.63 6.21 -5.90
C LEU A 205 -3.55 5.42 -6.63
N LYS A 206 -3.41 5.63 -7.94
CA LYS A 206 -2.34 5.01 -8.74
C LYS A 206 -1.03 5.77 -8.49
N VAL A 207 0.03 5.06 -8.14
CA VAL A 207 1.35 5.64 -7.96
C VAL A 207 2.01 5.81 -9.32
N THR A 208 2.51 7.01 -9.59
CA THR A 208 3.25 7.36 -10.81
C THR A 208 4.59 7.98 -10.43
N VAL A 209 5.55 7.92 -11.36
CA VAL A 209 6.83 8.64 -11.26
C VAL A 209 6.96 9.44 -12.54
N GLU A 210 6.81 10.76 -12.42
CA GLU A 210 6.93 11.67 -13.57
C GLU A 210 8.40 11.97 -13.86
N GLU A 211 9.13 12.46 -12.86
CA GLU A 211 10.55 12.74 -12.95
C GLU A 211 11.35 11.78 -12.06
N ALA A 212 11.93 10.74 -12.66
CA ALA A 212 12.67 9.73 -11.93
C ALA A 212 13.87 10.30 -11.15
N ALA A 213 14.51 11.35 -11.65
CA ALA A 213 15.63 12.01 -10.98
C ALA A 213 15.20 12.72 -9.69
N GLU A 214 14.07 13.42 -9.71
CA GLU A 214 13.52 14.09 -8.54
C GLU A 214 13.02 13.08 -7.50
N ALA A 215 12.29 12.05 -7.93
CA ALA A 215 11.85 10.98 -7.04
C ALA A 215 13.04 10.27 -6.35
N ASP A 216 14.15 10.08 -7.08
CA ASP A 216 15.39 9.53 -6.54
C ASP A 216 16.02 10.44 -5.48
N MET A 217 16.10 11.73 -5.76
CA MET A 217 16.61 12.73 -4.83
C MET A 217 15.76 12.77 -3.55
N ILE A 218 14.44 12.91 -3.67
CA ILE A 218 13.51 12.99 -2.53
C ILE A 218 13.58 11.70 -1.70
N THR A 219 13.60 10.54 -2.34
CA THR A 219 13.74 9.25 -1.64
C THR A 219 15.05 9.21 -0.87
N SER A 220 16.16 9.64 -1.47
CA SER A 220 17.47 9.68 -0.82
C SER A 220 17.49 10.63 0.38
N ILE A 221 16.89 11.81 0.27
CA ILE A 221 16.80 12.80 1.36
C ILE A 221 15.95 12.26 2.52
N LEU A 222 14.74 11.80 2.22
CA LEU A 222 13.78 11.39 3.25
C LEU A 222 14.14 10.05 3.86
N MET A 223 14.73 9.13 3.10
CA MET A 223 14.95 7.76 3.53
C MET A 223 16.41 7.42 3.81
N GLY A 224 17.38 8.24 3.38
CA GLY A 224 18.82 7.97 3.52
C GLY A 224 19.41 8.14 4.93
N ASP A 225 20.73 8.08 5.05
CA ASP A 225 21.41 8.15 6.34
C ASP A 225 21.72 9.57 6.83
N ASP A 226 21.63 10.58 5.95
CA ASP A 226 21.89 11.97 6.32
C ASP A 226 20.72 12.58 7.09
N VAL A 227 20.89 12.64 8.42
CA VAL A 227 19.90 13.20 9.34
C VAL A 227 19.78 14.71 9.19
N ALA A 228 20.87 15.42 8.87
CA ALA A 228 20.87 16.87 8.76
C ALA A 228 20.05 17.30 7.54
N THR A 229 20.36 16.72 6.37
CA THR A 229 19.62 17.01 5.12
C THR A 229 18.13 16.67 5.25
N ARG A 230 17.79 15.52 5.85
CA ARG A 230 16.39 15.17 6.14
C ARG A 230 15.72 16.23 7.03
N ARG A 231 16.39 16.64 8.11
CA ARG A 231 15.83 17.61 9.06
C ARG A 231 15.56 18.94 8.37
N ASP A 232 16.52 19.43 7.59
CA ASP A 232 16.40 20.70 6.88
C ASP A 232 15.26 20.65 5.86
N PHE A 233 15.13 19.54 5.13
CA PHE A 233 13.99 19.31 4.23
C PHE A 233 12.66 19.37 4.97
N ILE A 234 12.53 18.67 6.11
CA ILE A 234 11.29 18.66 6.90
C ILE A 234 10.97 20.07 7.43
N VAL A 235 11.95 20.77 8.00
CA VAL A 235 11.72 22.11 8.58
C VAL A 235 11.33 23.12 7.49
N THR A 236 11.93 23.00 6.31
CA THR A 236 11.65 23.88 5.17
C THR A 236 10.24 23.67 4.64
N ASN A 237 9.82 22.41 4.46
CA ASN A 237 8.59 22.08 3.73
C ASN A 237 7.37 21.79 4.62
N ALA A 238 7.54 21.51 5.92
CA ALA A 238 6.44 21.05 6.79
C ALA A 238 5.27 22.03 6.91
N ARG A 239 5.52 23.33 6.72
CA ARG A 239 4.48 24.38 6.79
C ARG A 239 3.66 24.47 5.51
N ASP A 240 4.24 24.08 4.37
CA ASP A 240 3.64 24.24 3.06
C ASP A 240 2.91 22.98 2.58
N VAL A 241 2.87 21.92 3.40
CA VAL A 241 2.17 20.66 3.07
C VAL A 241 0.70 20.87 2.72
N GLN A 242 0.04 21.86 3.34
CA GLN A 242 -1.35 22.20 3.04
C GLN A 242 -1.55 22.77 1.63
N ASN A 243 -0.49 23.25 0.98
CA ASN A 243 -0.54 23.94 -0.31
C ASN A 243 -0.13 23.04 -1.48
N LEU A 244 0.13 21.74 -1.25
CA LEU A 244 0.64 20.83 -2.30
C LEU A 244 -0.42 20.46 -3.35
N ASP A 245 -1.70 20.53 -3.00
CA ASP A 245 -2.82 20.14 -3.86
C ASP A 245 -3.58 21.35 -4.48
N PHE A 246 -3.02 22.57 -4.38
CA PHE A 246 -3.62 23.82 -4.86
C PHE A 246 -2.98 24.37 -6.15
#